data_AF-A0AAD4ZGV0-F1
#
_entry.id   AF-A0AAD4ZGV0-F1
#
_cell.length_a   1.000
_cell.length_b   1.000
_cell.length_c   1.000
_cell.angle_alpha   90.00
_cell.angle_beta   90.00
_cell.angle_gamma   90.00
#
_symmetry.space_group_name_H-M   'P 1'
#
loop_
_entity.id
_entity.type
_entity.pdbx_description
1 polymer ?
#
loop_
_entity_poly.entity_id
_entity_poly.type
_entity_poly.pdbx_seq_one_letter_code
_entity_poly.pdbx_strand_id
1 'polypeptide(L)'
;MAEGLISSTSIDMIEDVSYGCLTELVERCMVQVGKYGSTKKIKTCRLHDLMRDLCLSKGNEENFFDIVNFASTASKAAPIASYGKKK
;
A
#
# COMPACT_ATOMS: atom_id res chain seq x y z
N MET A 1 5.58 -13.10 -6.56
CA MET A 1 5.94 -12.92 -5.14
C MET A 1 6.39 -11.47 -5.01
N ALA A 2 5.63 -10.62 -4.30
CA ALA A 2 5.72 -9.17 -4.51
C ALA A 2 6.85 -8.52 -3.69
N GLU A 3 6.93 -8.74 -2.37
CA GLU A 3 7.84 -7.96 -1.52
C GLU A 3 8.75 -8.80 -0.60
N GLY A 4 8.65 -10.13 -0.62
CA GLY A 4 9.52 -11.01 0.19
C GLY A 4 9.36 -10.90 1.72
N LEU A 5 8.29 -10.26 2.21
CA LEU A 5 8.05 -10.02 3.64
C LEU A 5 7.83 -11.31 4.46
N ILE A 6 7.52 -12.42 3.80
CA ILE A 6 7.24 -13.71 4.44
C ILE A 6 8.25 -14.74 3.93
N SER A 7 9.19 -15.14 4.78
CA SER A 7 10.15 -16.23 4.52
C SER A 7 9.47 -17.58 4.77
N SER A 8 8.80 -18.14 3.76
CA SER A 8 8.28 -19.51 3.85
C SER A 8 8.52 -20.29 2.56
N THR A 9 8.80 -21.58 2.72
CA THR A 9 9.40 -22.46 1.71
C THR A 9 8.39 -23.09 0.75
N SER A 10 7.08 -22.92 0.98
CA SER A 10 6.01 -23.49 0.14
C SER A 10 4.81 -22.55 -0.03
N ILE A 11 4.14 -22.61 -1.19
CA ILE A 11 3.06 -21.69 -1.59
C ILE A 11 1.83 -21.82 -0.68
N ASP A 12 1.43 -23.05 -0.34
CA ASP A 12 0.31 -23.29 0.58
C ASP A 12 0.57 -22.73 1.99
N MET A 13 1.83 -22.75 2.46
CA MET A 13 2.19 -22.11 3.73
C MET A 13 2.17 -20.59 3.64
N ILE A 14 2.51 -20.00 2.49
CA ILE A 14 2.52 -18.55 2.30
C ILE A 14 1.11 -17.97 2.42
N GLU A 15 0.09 -18.65 1.89
CA GLU A 15 -1.30 -18.20 2.02
C GLU A 15 -1.79 -18.24 3.47
N ASP A 16 -1.49 -19.30 4.23
CA ASP A 16 -1.87 -19.40 5.63
C ASP A 16 -1.15 -18.37 6.50
N VAL A 17 0.18 -18.22 6.31
CA VAL A 17 1.00 -17.25 7.06
C VAL A 17 0.59 -15.81 6.73
N SER A 18 0.30 -15.51 5.46
CA SER A 18 -0.17 -14.17 5.08
C SER A 18 -1.55 -13.85 5.68
N TYR A 19 -2.44 -14.84 5.76
CA TYR A 19 -3.75 -14.67 6.41
C TYR A 19 -3.62 -14.52 7.94
N GLY A 20 -2.70 -15.26 8.56
CA GLY A 20 -2.35 -15.09 9.98
C GLY A 20 -1.84 -13.68 10.27
N CYS A 21 -0.90 -13.19 9.45
CA CYS A 21 -0.39 -11.82 9.57
C CYS A 21 -1.50 -10.77 9.40
N LEU A 22 -2.38 -10.92 8.42
CA LEU A 22 -3.53 -10.03 8.25
C LEU A 22 -4.45 -10.06 9.48
N THR A 23 -4.67 -11.24 10.07
CA THR A 23 -5.49 -11.39 11.27
C THR A 23 -4.86 -10.66 12.46
N GLU A 24 -3.56 -10.79 12.67
CA GLU A 24 -2.85 -10.06 13.73
C GLU A 24 -2.93 -8.53 13.55
N LEU A 25 -2.84 -8.03 12.31
CA LEU A 25 -3.01 -6.60 12.03
C LEU A 25 -4.42 -6.11 12.38
N VAL A 26 -5.44 -6.95 12.22
CA VAL A 26 -6.81 -6.64 12.65
C VAL A 26 -6.90 -6.66 14.18
N GLU A 27 -6.34 -7.67 14.84
CA GLU A 27 -6.35 -7.80 16.30
C GLU A 27 -5.60 -6.66 17.01
N ARG A 28 -4.53 -6.15 16.39
CA ARG A 28 -3.77 -5.00 16.88
C ARG A 28 -4.40 -3.64 16.52
N CYS A 29 -5.63 -3.65 15.98
CA CYS A 29 -6.34 -2.46 15.52
C CYS A 29 -5.54 -1.62 14.49
N MET A 30 -4.65 -2.26 13.73
CA MET A 30 -3.86 -1.57 12.71
C MET A 30 -4.65 -1.41 11.42
N VAL A 31 -5.44 -2.42 11.07
CA VAL A 31 -6.31 -2.41 9.90
C VAL A 31 -7.76 -2.69 10.28
N GLN A 32 -8.67 -1.96 9.66
CA GLN A 32 -10.10 -2.16 9.76
C GLN A 32 -10.58 -3.11 8.68
N VAL A 33 -11.35 -4.13 9.05
CA VAL A 33 -12.00 -5.00 8.05
C VAL A 33 -13.17 -4.25 7.42
N GLY A 34 -13.16 -4.16 6.09
CA GLY A 34 -14.25 -3.54 5.32
C GLY A 34 -15.37 -4.50 4.98
N LYS A 35 -15.03 -5.69 4.46
CA LYS A 35 -16.00 -6.71 4.04
C LYS A 35 -15.43 -8.11 4.25
N TYR A 36 -16.29 -9.00 4.74
CA TYR A 36 -16.06 -10.43 4.73
C TYR A 36 -16.67 -11.07 3.49
N GLY A 37 -16.02 -12.08 2.94
CA GLY A 37 -16.54 -12.91 1.86
C GLY A 37 -17.55 -13.95 2.35
N SER A 38 -18.14 -14.70 1.42
CA SER A 38 -19.03 -15.83 1.70
C SER A 38 -18.36 -16.93 2.52
N THR A 39 -17.05 -17.11 2.38
CA THR A 39 -16.24 -18.06 3.16
C THR A 39 -15.76 -17.47 4.49
N LYS A 40 -16.36 -16.37 4.98
CA LYS A 40 -15.97 -15.66 6.22
C LYS A 40 -14.51 -15.12 6.23
N LYS A 41 -13.78 -15.25 5.12
CA LYS A 41 -12.45 -14.66 4.93
C LYS A 41 -12.55 -13.15 4.67
N ILE A 42 -11.55 -12.40 5.10
CA ILE A 42 -11.46 -10.96 4.83
C ILE A 42 -11.31 -10.75 3.32
N LYS A 43 -12.24 -10.00 2.70
CA LYS A 43 -12.19 -9.66 1.27
C LYS A 43 -11.57 -8.30 1.02
N THR A 44 -11.81 -7.35 1.93
CA THR A 44 -11.24 -6.00 1.86
C THR A 44 -10.89 -5.50 3.25
N CYS A 45 -9.74 -4.86 3.40
CA CYS A 45 -9.31 -4.16 4.60
C CYS A 45 -8.95 -2.71 4.26
N ARG A 46 -8.94 -1.84 5.27
CA ARG A 46 -8.52 -0.44 5.19
C ARG A 46 -7.61 -0.13 6.35
N LEU A 47 -6.58 0.69 6.12
CA LEU A 47 -5.72 1.17 7.19
C LEU A 47 -6.49 2.16 8.07
N HIS A 48 -6.35 2.08 9.39
CA HIS A 48 -6.87 3.13 10.28
C HIS A 48 -6.16 4.46 10.01
N ASP A 49 -6.85 5.58 10.21
CA ASP A 49 -6.30 6.92 9.93
C ASP A 49 -5.01 7.19 10.73
N LEU A 50 -4.95 6.74 11.98
CA LEU A 50 -3.75 6.83 12.83
C LEU A 50 -2.56 6.06 12.25
N MET A 51 -2.81 4.86 11.73
CA MET A 51 -1.76 4.03 11.12
C MET A 51 -1.33 4.57 9.76
N ARG A 52 -2.26 5.21 9.03
CA ARG A 52 -1.95 5.93 7.81
C ARG A 52 -1.01 7.08 8.09
N ASP A 53 -1.31 7.90 9.09
CA ASP A 53 -0.46 9.03 9.49
C ASP A 53 0.93 8.54 9.95
N LEU A 54 0.97 7.47 10.76
CA LEU A 54 2.22 6.84 11.18
C LEU A 54 3.05 6.35 9.99
N CYS A 55 2.43 5.71 9.02
CA CYS A 55 3.10 5.21 7.81
C CYS A 55 3.61 6.35 6.93
N LEU A 56 2.86 7.45 6.80
CA LEU A 56 3.29 8.69 6.14
C LEU A 56 4.53 9.29 6.81
N SER A 57 4.52 9.37 8.14
CA SER A 57 5.64 9.88 8.92
C SER A 57 6.89 9.02 8.79
N LYS A 58 6.78 7.70 9.02
CA LYS A 58 7.90 6.75 8.91
C LYS A 58 8.40 6.60 7.48
N GLY A 59 7.50 6.58 6.48
CA GLY A 59 7.89 6.47 5.09
C GLY A 59 8.67 7.68 4.58
N ASN A 60 8.38 8.88 5.09
CA ASN A 60 9.18 10.06 4.79
C ASN A 60 10.55 10.04 5.47
N GLU A 61 10.62 9.55 6.73
CA GLU A 61 11.89 9.36 7.46
C GLU A 61 12.82 8.37 6.74
N GLU A 62 12.27 7.23 6.32
CA GLU A 62 13.00 6.15 5.64
C GLU A 62 13.14 6.37 4.13
N ASN A 63 12.63 7.50 3.61
CA ASN A 63 12.58 7.82 2.18
C ASN A 63 11.95 6.69 1.32
N PHE A 64 10.93 6.02 1.86
CA PHE A 64 10.27 4.86 1.26
C PHE A 64 9.33 5.23 0.10
N PHE A 65 8.74 6.44 0.10
CA PHE A 65 7.91 6.95 -1.00
C PHE A 65 7.94 8.47 -1.08
N ASP A 66 7.63 8.99 -2.26
CA ASP A 66 7.45 10.42 -2.52
C ASP A 66 5.95 10.73 -2.71
N ILE A 67 5.45 11.74 -2.00
CA ILE A 67 4.05 12.17 -2.10
C ILE A 67 3.95 13.24 -3.19
N VAL A 68 3.57 12.84 -4.39
CA VAL A 68 3.38 13.78 -5.51
C VAL A 68 2.05 14.52 -5.34
N ASN A 69 2.12 15.77 -4.88
CA ASN A 69 0.96 16.66 -4.85
C ASN A 69 0.83 17.43 -6.18
N PHE A 70 -0.06 16.96 -7.06
CA PHE A 70 -0.31 17.54 -8.38
C PHE A 70 -0.87 18.98 -8.35
N ALA A 71 -1.31 19.49 -7.20
CA ALA A 71 -1.70 20.89 -7.06
C ALA A 71 -0.48 21.85 -7.03
N SER A 72 0.70 21.34 -6.65
CA SER A 72 1.94 22.13 -6.50
C SER A 72 2.96 21.90 -7.62
N THR A 73 2.62 21.17 -8.68
CA THR A 73 3.52 20.96 -9.82
C THR A 73 3.46 22.08 -10.85
N ALA A 74 2.58 23.07 -10.68
CA ALA A 74 2.49 24.24 -11.56
C ALA A 74 3.72 25.17 -11.50
N SER A 75 4.55 25.11 -10.44
CA SER A 75 5.71 26.01 -10.32
C SER A 75 7.06 25.39 -10.73
N LYS A 76 7.15 24.09 -11.08
CA LYS A 76 8.40 23.46 -11.55
C LYS A 76 8.22 22.56 -12.77
N ALA A 77 7.43 23.00 -13.75
CA ALA A 77 7.47 22.40 -15.08
C ALA A 77 8.44 23.21 -15.96
N ALA A 78 9.63 22.65 -16.22
CA ALA A 78 10.44 23.03 -17.39
C ALA A 78 9.66 22.62 -18.66
N PRO A 79 9.75 23.37 -19.77
CA PRO A 79 8.93 23.12 -20.95
C PRO A 79 9.35 21.81 -21.62
N ILE A 80 8.50 20.79 -21.59
CA ILE A 80 8.62 19.64 -22.49
C ILE A 80 8.23 20.08 -23.90
N ALA A 81 9.22 20.15 -24.77
CA ALA A 81 9.08 20.52 -26.18
C ALA A 81 8.05 19.63 -26.90
N SER A 82 7.17 20.30 -27.64
CA SER A 82 6.09 19.70 -28.44
C SER A 82 6.65 18.80 -29.55
N TYR A 83 6.37 17.51 -29.51
CA TYR A 83 6.46 16.66 -30.70
C TYR A 83 5.22 16.86 -31.56
N GLY A 84 5.33 17.72 -32.57
CA GLY A 84 4.33 17.88 -33.62
C GLY A 84 4.27 16.63 -34.51
N LYS A 85 3.11 15.99 -34.56
CA LYS A 85 2.73 15.15 -35.72
C LYS A 85 2.45 16.09 -36.90
N LYS A 86 3.27 16.04 -37.95
CA LYS A 86 2.81 16.40 -39.30
C LYS A 86 2.86 15.17 -40.19
N LYS A 87 1.73 15.03 -40.88
CA LYS A 87 1.37 14.02 -41.88
C LYS A 87 2.25 14.12 -43.10
#